data_AF-A0A1C3HGJ4-F1
#
_entry.id   AF-A0A1C3HGJ4-F1
#
_cell.length_a   1.000
_cell.length_b   1.000
_cell.length_c   1.000
_cell.angle_alpha   90.00
_cell.angle_beta   90.00
_cell.angle_gamma   90.00
#
_symmetry.space_group_name_H-M   'P 1'
#
loop_
_entity.id
_entity.type
_entity.pdbx_description
1 polymer ?
#
loop_
_entity_poly.entity_id
_entity_poly.type
_entity_poly.pdbx_seq_one_letter_code
_entity_poly.pdbx_strand_id
1 'polypeptide(L)'
;MWALLRLTQRYPDLTLFNNVAPSLTLTLPPALLEQLLANLLLNAAQAGANAAWLSAAQSERAIELHLQDNAGGMTTAGLKRAFRPFNTTKAGGMGLGLAICRRLARYGGGEIRLANRPAPDSRNGLCVTLHFILNDEENHVANSSGGR
;
A
#
# COMPACT_ATOMS: atom_id res chain seq x y z
N MET A 1 7.75 6.17 11.31
CA MET A 1 6.95 7.18 12.05
C MET A 1 7.03 8.58 11.43
N TRP A 2 8.25 9.10 11.23
CA TRP A 2 8.50 10.49 10.81
C TRP A 2 7.93 10.89 9.43
N ALA A 3 7.83 9.95 8.48
CA ALA A 3 7.28 10.24 7.15
C ALA A 3 5.78 10.56 7.20
N LEU A 4 5.02 9.88 8.06
CA LEU A 4 3.58 10.09 8.22
C LEU A 4 3.27 11.41 8.93
N LEU A 5 4.07 11.77 9.95
CA LEU A 5 3.95 13.07 10.63
C LEU A 5 4.24 14.25 9.69
N ARG A 6 5.20 14.11 8.78
CA ARG A 6 5.45 15.14 7.76
C ARG A 6 4.34 15.21 6.70
N LEU A 7 3.66 14.09 6.46
CA LEU A 7 2.58 14.04 5.49
C LEU A 7 1.40 14.91 5.96
N THR A 8 0.98 14.78 7.21
CA THR A 8 -0.13 15.59 7.75
C THR A 8 0.19 17.09 7.79
N GLN A 9 1.45 17.45 8.03
CA GLN A 9 1.88 18.86 8.01
C GLN A 9 1.93 19.44 6.59
N ARG A 10 2.34 18.64 5.60
CA ARG A 10 2.52 19.10 4.20
C ARG A 10 1.23 19.00 3.37
N TYR A 11 0.37 18.05 3.71
CA TYR A 11 -0.88 17.73 3.01
C TYR A 11 -2.01 17.58 4.04
N PRO A 12 -2.44 18.68 4.68
CA PRO A 12 -3.45 18.64 5.74
C PRO A 12 -4.82 18.18 5.24
N ASP A 13 -5.09 18.36 3.93
CA ASP A 13 -6.37 17.99 3.33
C ASP A 13 -6.47 16.50 2.96
N LEU A 14 -5.37 15.72 3.08
CA LEU A 14 -5.43 14.28 2.78
C LEU A 14 -6.11 13.53 3.92
N THR A 15 -7.30 13.01 3.65
CA THR A 15 -8.01 12.11 4.56
C THR A 15 -7.74 10.66 4.23
N LEU A 16 -7.34 9.85 5.22
CA LEU A 16 -7.22 8.40 5.10
C LEU A 16 -8.44 7.71 5.72
N PHE A 17 -9.20 7.00 4.90
CA PHE A 17 -10.29 6.14 5.34
C PHE A 17 -9.77 4.71 5.53
N ASN A 18 -9.83 4.20 6.76
CA ASN A 18 -9.45 2.82 7.05
C ASN A 18 -10.69 1.92 7.09
N ASN A 19 -10.78 0.97 6.16
CA ASN A 19 -11.82 -0.05 6.06
C ASN A 19 -11.23 -1.47 6.15
N VAL A 20 -10.17 -1.65 6.95
CA VAL A 20 -9.59 -2.95 7.27
C VAL A 20 -10.32 -3.54 8.48
N ALA A 21 -10.78 -4.78 8.35
CA ALA A 21 -11.43 -5.48 9.46
C ALA A 21 -10.44 -5.66 10.63
N PRO A 22 -10.82 -5.36 11.89
CA PRO A 22 -9.94 -5.52 13.05
C PRO A 22 -9.47 -6.96 13.30
N SER A 23 -10.18 -7.95 12.77
CA SER A 23 -9.87 -9.38 12.89
C SER A 23 -8.85 -9.88 11.86
N LEU A 24 -8.51 -9.08 10.85
CA LEU A 24 -7.56 -9.48 9.82
C LEU A 24 -6.13 -9.34 10.35
N THR A 25 -5.38 -10.43 10.29
CA THR A 25 -4.00 -10.48 10.75
C THR A 25 -3.05 -10.68 9.58
N LEU A 26 -2.07 -9.80 9.44
CA LEU A 26 -0.99 -9.90 8.47
C LEU A 26 0.36 -9.89 9.21
N THR A 27 1.11 -10.98 9.10
CA THR A 27 2.43 -11.11 9.73
C THR A 27 3.50 -10.50 8.82
N LEU A 28 3.97 -9.30 9.17
CA LEU A 28 5.09 -8.63 8.51
C LEU A 28 5.92 -7.87 9.55
N PRO A 29 7.21 -7.61 9.30
CA PRO A 29 7.98 -6.66 10.10
C PRO A 29 7.24 -5.30 10.14
N PRO A 30 6.91 -4.74 11.31
CA PRO A 30 6.10 -3.50 11.38
C PRO A 30 6.69 -2.33 10.60
N ALA A 31 8.01 -2.17 10.61
CA ALA A 31 8.72 -1.14 9.86
C ALA A 31 8.56 -1.27 8.34
N LEU A 32 8.38 -2.49 7.83
CA LEU A 32 8.15 -2.75 6.40
C LEU A 32 6.80 -2.21 5.97
N LEU A 33 5.72 -2.57 6.70
CA LEU A 33 4.38 -2.11 6.41
C LEU A 33 4.28 -0.58 6.55
N GLU A 34 4.89 -0.02 7.59
CA GLU A 34 4.92 1.43 7.79
C GLU A 34 5.60 2.14 6.61
N GLN A 35 6.75 1.66 6.15
CA GLN A 35 7.47 2.26 5.03
C GLN A 35 6.71 2.11 3.71
N LEU A 36 6.01 0.99 3.50
CA LEU A 36 5.11 0.80 2.36
C LEU A 36 4.01 1.85 2.38
N LEU A 37 3.21 1.90 3.45
CA LEU A 37 2.08 2.82 3.55
C LEU A 37 2.51 4.28 3.45
N ALA A 38 3.60 4.67 4.12
CA ALA A 38 4.13 6.03 4.05
C ALA A 38 4.50 6.44 2.62
N ASN A 39 5.17 5.55 1.87
CA ASN A 39 5.55 5.84 0.48
C ASN A 39 4.33 5.93 -0.44
N LEU A 40 3.35 5.04 -0.26
CA LEU A 40 2.16 5.01 -1.10
C LEU A 40 1.26 6.23 -0.83
N LEU A 41 1.03 6.58 0.44
CA LEU A 41 0.28 7.78 0.82
C LEU A 41 0.98 9.06 0.35
N LEU A 42 2.30 9.14 0.47
CA LEU A 42 3.05 10.28 -0.05
C LEU A 42 2.92 10.40 -1.58
N ASN A 43 2.97 9.28 -2.31
CA ASN A 43 2.79 9.29 -3.76
C ASN A 43 1.40 9.78 -4.17
N ALA A 44 0.36 9.35 -3.45
CA ALA A 44 -1.03 9.79 -3.64
C ALA A 44 -1.17 11.30 -3.36
N ALA A 45 -0.68 11.77 -2.21
CA ALA A 45 -0.71 13.19 -1.85
C ALA A 45 0.01 14.06 -2.89
N GLN A 46 1.21 13.66 -3.31
CA GLN A 46 1.96 14.34 -4.36
C GLN A 46 1.29 14.28 -5.74
N ALA A 47 0.36 13.35 -5.96
CA ALA A 47 -0.45 13.29 -7.18
C ALA A 47 -1.68 14.21 -7.12
N GLY A 48 -1.96 14.81 -5.96
CA GLY A 48 -3.13 15.66 -5.74
C GLY A 48 -4.33 14.93 -5.14
N ALA A 49 -4.13 13.74 -4.54
CA ALA A 49 -5.18 13.09 -3.77
C ALA A 49 -5.55 13.96 -2.56
N ASN A 50 -6.84 14.10 -2.30
CA ASN A 50 -7.37 14.61 -1.02
C ASN A 50 -8.04 13.51 -0.20
N ALA A 51 -8.23 12.32 -0.77
CA ALA A 51 -8.70 11.15 -0.06
C ALA A 51 -7.93 9.90 -0.50
N ALA A 52 -7.69 9.01 0.46
CA ALA A 52 -7.21 7.67 0.23
C ALA A 52 -8.00 6.66 1.06
N TRP A 53 -8.23 5.47 0.52
CA TRP A 53 -8.95 4.39 1.18
C TRP A 53 -8.02 3.19 1.31
N LEU A 54 -7.82 2.74 2.54
CA LEU A 54 -7.14 1.50 2.85
C LEU A 54 -8.19 0.43 3.13
N SER A 55 -8.14 -0.66 2.37
CA SER A 55 -8.97 -1.84 2.61
C SER A 55 -8.12 -3.11 2.53
N ALA A 56 -8.65 -4.19 3.06
CA ALA A 56 -8.02 -5.49 3.00
C ALA A 56 -9.06 -6.56 2.67
N ALA A 57 -8.66 -7.55 1.89
CA ALA A 57 -9.42 -8.75 1.63
C ALA A 57 -8.55 -9.96 1.97
N GLN A 58 -9.10 -10.92 2.71
CA GLN A 58 -8.45 -12.18 3.00
C GLN A 58 -9.21 -13.32 2.33
N SER A 59 -8.44 -14.21 1.72
CA SER A 59 -8.90 -15.54 1.28
C SER A 59 -8.16 -16.61 2.09
N GLU A 60 -8.48 -17.88 1.87
CA GLU A 60 -7.75 -18.99 2.49
C GLU A 60 -6.25 -18.98 2.19
N ARG A 61 -5.83 -18.44 1.03
CA ARG A 61 -4.44 -18.56 0.53
C ARG A 61 -3.66 -17.26 0.52
N ALA A 62 -4.32 -16.13 0.72
CA ALA A 62 -3.68 -14.82 0.55
C ALA A 62 -4.43 -13.70 1.26
N ILE A 63 -3.67 -12.65 1.58
CA ILE A 63 -4.18 -11.35 2.00
C ILE A 63 -3.83 -10.32 0.92
N GLU A 64 -4.84 -9.58 0.46
CA GLU A 64 -4.67 -8.41 -0.38
C GLU A 64 -4.94 -7.15 0.44
N LEU A 65 -3.98 -6.22 0.44
CA LEU A 65 -4.16 -4.85 0.92
C LEU A 65 -4.30 -3.92 -0.27
N HIS A 66 -5.36 -3.12 -0.29
CA HIS A 66 -5.59 -2.13 -1.32
C HIS A 66 -5.47 -0.73 -0.73
N LEU A 67 -4.64 0.10 -1.35
CA LEU A 67 -4.63 1.54 -1.14
C LEU A 67 -5.12 2.21 -2.41
N GLN A 68 -6.34 2.76 -2.36
CA GLN A 68 -6.94 3.53 -3.44
C GLN A 68 -6.79 5.03 -3.16
N ASP A 69 -6.35 5.81 -4.15
CA ASP A 69 -6.41 7.28 -4.10
C ASP A 69 -7.50 7.85 -5.03
N ASN A 70 -7.70 9.16 -5.02
CA ASN A 70 -8.58 9.87 -5.97
C ASN A 70 -7.84 10.90 -6.83
N ALA A 71 -6.57 10.64 -7.16
CA ALA A 71 -5.68 11.59 -7.84
C ALA A 71 -5.69 11.53 -9.38
N GLY A 72 -6.69 10.88 -9.99
CA GLY A 72 -6.80 10.75 -11.45
C GLY A 72 -6.06 9.56 -12.07
N GLY A 73 -5.27 8.82 -11.29
CA GLY A 73 -4.54 7.63 -11.74
C GLY A 73 -3.29 7.94 -12.57
N MET A 74 -2.86 6.97 -13.39
CA MET A 74 -1.67 7.07 -14.25
C MET A 74 -2.00 6.82 -15.71
N THR A 75 -1.23 7.41 -16.64
CA THR A 75 -1.33 7.01 -18.06
C THR A 75 -0.89 5.56 -18.26
N THR A 76 -1.31 4.91 -19.35
CA THR A 76 -0.90 3.53 -19.67
C THR A 76 0.63 3.38 -19.75
N ALA A 77 1.32 4.36 -20.33
CA ALA A 77 2.79 4.39 -20.37
C ALA A 77 3.38 4.59 -18.96
N GLY A 78 2.73 5.41 -18.13
CA GLY A 78 3.08 5.61 -16.73
C GLY A 78 3.02 4.30 -15.93
N LEU A 79 1.93 3.55 -16.01
CA LEU A 79 1.77 2.25 -15.33
C LEU A 79 2.88 1.27 -15.69
N LYS A 80 3.21 1.14 -16.99
CA LYS A 80 4.29 0.24 -17.47
C LYS A 80 5.67 0.60 -16.93
N ARG A 81 5.89 1.86 -16.56
CA ARG A 81 7.17 2.38 -16.08
C ARG A 81 7.16 2.74 -14.59
N ALA A 82 6.03 2.56 -13.90
CA ALA A 82 5.79 3.09 -12.56
C ALA A 82 6.80 2.59 -11.51
N PHE A 83 7.30 1.36 -11.68
CA PHE A 83 8.28 0.77 -10.77
C PHE A 83 9.75 0.98 -11.20
N ARG A 84 10.01 1.74 -12.27
CA ARG A 84 11.38 2.07 -12.68
C ARG A 84 11.92 3.17 -11.76
N PRO A 85 13.12 3.02 -11.18
CA PRO A 85 13.75 4.09 -10.41
C PRO A 85 13.90 5.38 -11.23
N PHE A 86 13.88 6.54 -10.55
CA PHE A 86 14.07 7.87 -11.14
C PHE A 86 13.03 8.28 -12.20
N ASN A 87 11.95 7.50 -12.35
CA ASN A 87 10.90 7.79 -13.32
C ASN A 87 9.81 8.63 -12.66
N THR A 88 10.03 9.94 -12.60
CA THR A 88 9.14 10.93 -11.99
C THR A 88 9.08 12.18 -12.85
N THR A 89 7.89 12.75 -12.98
CA THR A 89 7.67 14.08 -13.58
C THR A 89 7.40 15.14 -12.52
N LYS A 90 7.42 14.76 -11.22
CA LYS A 90 7.06 15.63 -10.10
C LYS A 90 8.27 16.38 -9.57
N ALA A 91 8.14 17.71 -9.44
CA ALA A 91 9.19 18.57 -8.88
C ALA A 91 9.53 18.15 -7.44
N GLY A 92 10.81 17.86 -7.18
CA GLY A 92 11.32 17.48 -5.85
C GLY A 92 11.13 16.02 -5.44
N GLY A 93 10.46 15.19 -6.25
CA GLY A 93 10.40 13.74 -6.00
C GLY A 93 11.51 13.00 -6.73
N MET A 94 12.27 12.13 -6.07
CA MET A 94 13.32 11.31 -6.73
C MET A 94 12.78 10.15 -7.57
N GLY A 95 11.46 9.90 -7.59
CA GLY A 95 10.86 8.81 -8.36
C GLY A 95 11.22 7.41 -7.84
N LEU A 96 11.57 7.31 -6.56
CA LEU A 96 12.00 6.05 -5.94
C LEU A 96 10.86 5.33 -5.20
N GLY A 97 9.78 6.03 -4.85
CA GLY A 97 8.74 5.54 -3.92
C GLY A 97 8.17 4.18 -4.32
N LEU A 98 7.62 4.04 -5.53
CA LEU A 98 7.05 2.77 -6.00
C LEU A 98 8.11 1.68 -6.22
N ALA A 99 9.33 2.03 -6.64
CA ALA A 99 10.42 1.07 -6.75
C ALA A 99 10.82 0.49 -5.38
N ILE A 100 10.87 1.34 -4.34
CA ILE A 100 11.07 0.92 -2.95
C ILE A 100 9.90 0.03 -2.51
N CYS A 101 8.65 0.43 -2.77
CA CYS A 101 7.50 -0.39 -2.41
C CYS A 101 7.54 -1.78 -3.03
N ARG A 102 7.95 -1.90 -4.31
CA ARG A 102 8.11 -3.20 -4.96
C ARG A 102 9.20 -4.06 -4.31
N ARG A 103 10.30 -3.45 -3.88
CA ARG A 103 11.36 -4.18 -3.16
C ARG A 103 10.87 -4.64 -1.78
N LEU A 104 10.17 -3.77 -1.04
CA LEU A 104 9.66 -4.08 0.29
C LEU A 104 8.56 -5.14 0.27
N ALA A 105 7.62 -5.05 -0.68
CA ALA A 105 6.58 -6.06 -0.85
C ALA A 105 7.20 -7.45 -1.09
N ARG A 106 8.18 -7.54 -2.01
CA ARG A 106 8.93 -8.79 -2.26
C ARG A 106 9.71 -9.28 -1.06
N TYR A 107 10.34 -8.38 -0.30
CA TYR A 107 11.05 -8.74 0.92
C TYR A 107 10.10 -9.33 1.97
N GLY A 108 8.85 -8.85 2.03
CA GLY A 108 7.79 -9.43 2.85
C GLY A 108 7.10 -10.64 2.23
N GLY A 109 7.67 -11.28 1.20
CA GLY A 109 7.08 -12.46 0.55
C GLY A 109 5.86 -12.18 -0.34
N GLY A 110 5.60 -10.92 -0.67
CA GLY A 110 4.44 -10.50 -1.46
C GLY A 110 4.78 -9.89 -2.82
N GLU A 111 3.73 -9.46 -3.50
CA GLU A 111 3.77 -8.71 -4.76
C GLU A 111 3.08 -7.36 -4.63
N ILE A 112 3.37 -6.45 -5.56
CA ILE A 112 2.69 -5.17 -5.69
C ILE A 112 2.17 -5.00 -7.12
N ARG A 113 0.93 -4.52 -7.25
CA ARG A 113 0.26 -4.26 -8.53
C ARG A 113 -0.36 -2.87 -8.52
N LEU A 114 -0.50 -2.29 -9.69
CA LEU A 114 -1.09 -0.97 -9.91
C LEU A 114 -2.19 -1.07 -10.94
N ALA A 115 -3.34 -0.47 -10.68
CA ALA A 115 -4.41 -0.35 -11.64
C ALA A 115 -5.13 0.98 -11.46
N ASN A 116 -5.50 1.65 -12.55
CA ASN A 116 -6.44 2.76 -12.44
C ASN A 116 -7.82 2.18 -12.10
N ARG A 117 -8.45 2.72 -11.06
CA ARG A 117 -9.79 2.32 -10.61
C ARG A 117 -10.54 3.56 -10.13
N PRO A 118 -11.87 3.61 -10.27
CA PRO A 118 -12.66 4.61 -9.58
C PRO A 118 -12.53 4.41 -8.07
N ALA A 119 -12.34 5.50 -7.34
CA ALA A 119 -12.41 5.56 -5.90
C ALA A 119 -13.88 5.50 -5.41
N PRO A 120 -14.12 5.25 -4.10
CA PRO A 120 -15.45 5.28 -3.51
C PRO A 120 -16.22 6.59 -3.71
N ASP A 121 -15.51 7.71 -3.88
CA ASP A 121 -16.10 9.02 -4.23
C ASP A 121 -16.38 9.20 -5.73
N SER A 122 -16.30 8.13 -6.52
CA SER A 122 -16.49 8.09 -7.98
C SER A 122 -15.43 8.83 -8.81
N ARG A 123 -14.39 9.41 -8.20
CA ARG A 123 -13.28 10.00 -8.95
C ARG A 123 -12.33 8.91 -9.44
N ASN A 124 -11.69 9.12 -10.57
CA ASN A 124 -10.62 8.21 -11.01
C ASN A 124 -9.41 8.33 -10.08
N GLY A 125 -8.74 7.21 -9.83
CA GLY A 125 -7.51 7.19 -9.05
C GLY A 125 -6.66 5.96 -9.33
N LEU A 126 -5.59 5.84 -8.57
CA LEU A 126 -4.70 4.69 -8.60
C LEU A 126 -5.03 3.75 -7.44
N CYS A 127 -5.31 2.48 -7.77
CA CYS A 127 -5.33 1.40 -6.81
C CYS A 127 -3.96 0.73 -6.77
N VAL A 128 -3.32 0.77 -5.60
CA VAL A 128 -2.13 -0.03 -5.30
C VAL A 128 -2.59 -1.27 -4.54
N THR A 129 -2.29 -2.45 -5.06
CA THR A 129 -2.59 -3.73 -4.39
C THR A 129 -1.31 -4.40 -3.94
N LEU A 130 -1.20 -4.70 -2.66
CA LEU A 130 -0.15 -5.53 -2.08
C LEU A 130 -0.75 -6.92 -1.82
N HIS A 131 -0.16 -7.96 -2.39
CA HIS A 131 -0.64 -9.33 -2.29
C HIS A 131 0.37 -10.18 -1.54
N PHE A 132 -0.02 -10.76 -0.41
CA PHE A 132 0.82 -11.62 0.43
C PHE A 132 0.20 -13.01 0.49
N ILE A 133 1.00 -14.05 0.21
CA ILE A 133 0.55 -15.44 0.29
C ILE A 133 0.55 -15.84 1.78
N LEU A 134 -0.54 -16.47 2.22
CA LEU A 134 -0.61 -17.10 3.53
C LEU A 134 -0.01 -18.50 3.39
N ASN A 135 1.08 -18.78 4.10
CA ASN A 135 1.63 -20.13 4.17
C ASN A 135 0.99 -20.84 5.37
N ASP A 136 0.40 -22.02 5.13
CA ASP A 136 -0.30 -22.81 6.14
C ASP A 136 0.58 -23.27 7.33
N GLU A 137 1.92 -23.18 7.21
CA GLU A 137 2.85 -23.77 8.16
C GLU A 137 3.01 -22.99 9.49
N GLU A 138 2.64 -21.71 9.57
CA GLU A 138 2.78 -20.94 10.82
C GLU A 138 1.57 -21.05 11.76
N ASN A 139 0.44 -21.61 11.33
CA ASN A 139 -0.76 -21.73 12.16
C ASN A 139 -0.82 -23.02 13.01
N HIS A 140 0.06 -24.01 12.78
CA HIS A 140 0.05 -25.27 13.52
C HIS A 140 0.89 -25.30 14.80
N VAL A 141 1.80 -24.33 15.00
CA VAL A 141 2.69 -24.34 16.18
C VAL A 141 2.03 -23.72 17.43
N ALA A 142 1.00 -22.88 17.28
CA ALA A 142 0.39 -22.17 18.40
C ALA A 142 -0.62 -23.01 19.24
N ASN A 143 -1.01 -24.21 18.78
CA ASN A 143 -2.03 -25.04 19.47
C ASN A 143 -1.47 -26.29 20.17
N SER A 144 -0.15 -26.46 20.28
CA SER A 144 0.46 -27.68 20.87
C SER A 144 1.10 -27.51 22.26
N SER A 145 1.12 -26.30 22.84
CA SER A 145 1.71 -26.04 24.16
C SER A 145 0.68 -25.54 25.17
N GLY A 146 -0.30 -26.39 25.48
CA GLY A 146 -1.32 -26.16 26.51
C GLY A 146 -1.83 -27.46 27.08
N GLY A 147 -0.91 -28.36 27.45
CA GLY A 147 -1.25 -29.68 27.97
C GLY A 147 -0.12 -30.28 28.77
N ARG A 148 0.05 -29.82 30.01
CA ARG A 148 0.40 -30.62 31.20
C ARG A 148 0.39 -29.75 32.45
#